data_AF-A0A0D8ZRQ2-F1
#
_entry.id   AF-A0A0D8ZRQ2-F1
#
_cell.length_a   1.000
_cell.length_b   1.000
_cell.length_c   1.000
_cell.angle_alpha   90.00
_cell.angle_beta   90.00
_cell.angle_gamma   90.00
#
_symmetry.space_group_name_H-M   'P 1'
#
loop_
_entity.id
_entity.type
_entity.pdbx_description
1 polymer ?
#
loop_
_entity_poly.entity_id
_entity_poly.type
_entity_poly.pdbx_seq_one_letter_code
_entity_poly.pdbx_strand_id
1 'polypeptide(L)'
;MYLNIVGEDLLFLLTATLFLAIVGWAWRKAKPYQLPELLPSWFKIWFLSVQIGGGLIPFIVLLWVVWQGKDRAIVVLASYFVMLALQILSEIATLRWFHSVVWVMVPYLYLPYRIWQLYEGIFILAPDTNLVWVQNLLLVEIVLWTLNYALDLSQLPRLLRWEVAADEI
;
A
#
# COMPACT_ATOMS: atom_id res chain seq x y z
N MET A 1 -11.77 2.72 21.13
CA MET A 1 -12.02 2.66 19.67
C MET A 1 -10.83 3.21 18.87
N TYR A 2 -10.36 4.44 19.08
CA TYR A 2 -9.12 4.94 18.43
C TYR A 2 -7.85 4.13 18.74
N LEU A 3 -7.78 3.52 19.93
CA LEU A 3 -6.66 2.64 20.31
C LEU A 3 -6.56 1.40 19.42
N ASN A 4 -7.63 0.99 18.74
CA ASN A 4 -7.62 -0.22 17.91
C ASN A 4 -6.76 -0.01 16.66
N ILE A 5 -7.02 1.06 15.90
CA ILE A 5 -6.31 1.27 14.62
C ILE A 5 -4.81 1.49 14.81
N VAL A 6 -4.40 2.23 15.85
CA VAL A 6 -2.98 2.45 16.14
C VAL A 6 -2.31 1.16 16.64
N GLY A 7 -3.02 0.38 17.47
CA GLY A 7 -2.52 -0.90 17.94
C GLY A 7 -2.35 -1.91 16.80
N GLU A 8 -3.33 -1.99 15.90
CA GLU A 8 -3.27 -2.81 14.69
C GLU A 8 -2.16 -2.33 13.74
N ASP A 9 -2.01 -1.02 13.53
CA ASP A 9 -0.94 -0.42 12.70
C ASP A 9 0.44 -0.82 13.23
N LEU A 10 0.63 -0.74 14.55
CA LEU A 10 1.87 -1.15 15.21
C LEU A 10 2.12 -2.66 15.10
N LEU A 11 1.09 -3.48 15.34
CA LEU A 11 1.20 -4.93 15.23
C LEU A 11 1.54 -5.36 13.79
N PHE A 12 0.87 -4.75 12.82
CA PHE A 12 1.16 -4.97 11.41
C PHE A 12 2.59 -4.51 11.08
N LEU A 13 3.00 -3.32 11.50
CA LEU A 13 4.35 -2.81 11.25
C LEU A 13 5.42 -3.75 11.81
N LEU A 14 5.24 -4.24 13.04
CA LEU A 14 6.14 -5.20 13.66
C LEU A 14 6.21 -6.49 12.85
N THR A 15 5.05 -7.04 12.49
CA THR A 15 4.95 -8.29 11.73
C THR A 15 5.56 -8.17 10.33
N ALA A 16 5.23 -7.10 9.60
CA ALA A 16 5.76 -6.81 8.28
C ALA A 16 7.28 -6.61 8.33
N THR A 17 7.78 -5.85 9.30
CA THR A 17 9.22 -5.64 9.49
C THR A 17 9.95 -6.95 9.78
N LEU A 18 9.39 -7.79 10.67
CA LEU A 18 9.97 -9.10 10.99
C LEU A 18 10.03 -10.00 9.75
N PHE A 19 8.92 -10.05 8.99
CA PHE A 19 8.84 -10.81 7.76
C PHE A 19 9.89 -10.34 6.75
N LEU A 20 9.96 -9.03 6.47
CA LEU A 20 10.93 -8.46 5.54
C LEU A 20 12.38 -8.73 5.98
N ALA A 21 12.66 -8.71 7.28
CA ALA A 21 13.98 -9.03 7.81
C ALA A 21 14.36 -10.52 7.63
N ILE A 22 13.45 -11.44 7.99
CA ILE A 22 13.66 -12.89 7.85
C ILE A 22 13.86 -13.27 6.38
N VAL A 23 12.95 -12.79 5.53
CA VAL A 23 12.97 -13.10 4.09
C VAL A 23 14.16 -12.41 3.42
N GLY A 24 14.49 -11.18 3.81
CA GLY A 24 15.68 -10.46 3.35
C GLY A 24 16.97 -11.21 3.67
N TRP A 25 17.06 -11.78 4.87
CA TRP A 25 18.21 -12.60 5.26
C TRP A 25 18.27 -13.94 4.51
N ALA A 26 17.12 -14.59 4.29
CA ALA A 26 17.02 -15.86 3.57
C ALA A 26 17.41 -15.71 2.09
N TRP A 27 16.99 -14.62 1.45
CA TRP A 27 17.29 -14.32 0.05
C TRP A 27 18.51 -13.42 -0.17
N ARG A 28 19.38 -13.25 0.84
CA ARG A 28 20.60 -12.43 0.70
C ARG A 28 21.57 -12.89 -0.41
N LYS A 29 21.47 -14.15 -0.83
CA LYS A 29 22.25 -14.75 -1.93
C LYS A 29 21.43 -14.98 -3.21
N ALA A 30 20.22 -14.43 -3.29
CA ALA A 30 19.40 -14.54 -4.49
C ALA A 30 20.11 -13.90 -5.68
N LYS A 31 19.79 -14.39 -6.89
CA LYS A 31 20.36 -13.84 -8.13
C LYS A 31 20.06 -12.34 -8.23
N PRO A 32 20.98 -11.54 -8.80
CA PRO A 32 20.72 -10.14 -9.08
C PRO A 32 19.45 -10.02 -9.93
N TYR A 33 18.50 -9.20 -9.48
CA TYR A 33 17.31 -8.90 -10.26
C TYR A 33 17.63 -7.78 -11.25
N GLN A 34 17.05 -7.85 -12.43
CA GLN A 34 17.00 -6.72 -13.36
C GLN A 34 15.62 -6.12 -13.25
N LEU A 35 15.54 -4.81 -13.06
CA LEU A 35 14.28 -4.07 -13.14
C LEU A 35 13.70 -4.26 -14.55
N PRO A 36 12.39 -4.53 -14.71
CA PRO A 36 11.78 -4.63 -16.04
C PRO A 36 12.03 -3.33 -16.81
N GLU A 37 12.68 -3.40 -17.96
CA GLU A 37 13.16 -2.22 -18.68
C GLU A 37 12.02 -1.40 -19.32
N LEU A 38 10.83 -1.97 -19.53
CA LEU A 38 9.75 -1.30 -20.25
C LEU A 38 8.38 -1.64 -19.65
N LEU A 39 7.90 -0.78 -18.76
CA LEU A 39 6.47 -0.75 -18.40
C LEU A 39 5.68 -0.10 -19.56
N PRO A 40 4.57 -0.71 -20.00
CA PRO A 40 3.72 -0.15 -21.06
C PRO A 40 3.31 1.30 -20.77
N SER A 41 3.17 2.14 -21.80
CA SER A 41 2.80 3.56 -21.62
C SER A 41 1.48 3.76 -20.86
N TRP A 42 0.52 2.85 -20.99
CA TRP A 42 -0.73 2.88 -20.22
C TRP A 42 -0.49 2.71 -18.72
N PHE A 43 0.55 1.98 -18.31
CA PHE A 43 0.88 1.75 -16.90
C PHE A 43 1.34 3.03 -16.23
N LYS A 44 2.03 3.94 -16.95
CA LYS A 44 2.40 5.26 -16.44
C LYS A 44 1.18 6.10 -16.10
N ILE A 45 0.15 6.05 -16.95
CA ILE A 45 -1.12 6.76 -16.74
C ILE A 45 -1.84 6.17 -15.53
N TRP A 46 -1.96 4.83 -15.48
CA TRP A 46 -2.54 4.14 -14.33
C TRP A 46 -1.84 4.49 -13.02
N PHE A 47 -0.51 4.41 -12.98
CA PHE A 47 0.28 4.73 -11.80
C PHE A 47 0.05 6.17 -11.35
N LEU A 48 0.04 7.14 -12.28
CA LEU A 48 -0.28 8.53 -11.95
C LEU A 48 -1.71 8.67 -11.39
N SER A 49 -2.69 7.96 -11.95
CA SER A 49 -4.06 7.95 -11.45
C SER A 49 -4.15 7.40 -10.03
N VAL A 50 -3.42 6.34 -9.70
CA VAL A 50 -3.37 5.77 -8.34
C VAL A 50 -2.72 6.75 -7.37
N GLN A 51 -1.64 7.43 -7.76
CA GLN A 51 -0.98 8.44 -6.90
C GLN A 51 -1.87 9.65 -6.62
N ILE A 52 -2.64 10.11 -7.62
CA ILE A 52 -3.59 11.21 -7.44
C ILE A 52 -4.78 10.74 -6.59
N GLY A 53 -5.36 9.60 -6.97
CA GLY A 53 -6.50 8.99 -6.31
C GLY A 53 -6.19 8.71 -4.85
N GLY A 54 -5.23 7.82 -4.58
CA GLY A 54 -4.92 7.36 -3.22
C GLY A 54 -3.92 8.21 -2.45
N GLY A 55 -3.28 9.20 -3.07
CA GLY A 55 -2.37 10.12 -2.38
C GLY A 55 -2.99 11.51 -2.25
N LEU A 56 -3.15 12.20 -3.37
CA LEU A 56 -3.48 13.62 -3.37
C LEU A 56 -4.89 13.92 -2.87
N ILE A 57 -5.90 13.15 -3.30
CA ILE A 57 -7.30 13.40 -2.92
C ILE A 57 -7.49 13.17 -1.40
N PRO A 58 -7.11 12.03 -0.81
CA PRO A 58 -7.15 11.83 0.65
C PRO A 58 -6.38 12.88 1.43
N PHE A 59 -5.30 13.43 0.86
CA PHE A 59 -4.49 14.44 1.54
C PHE A 59 -5.24 15.78 1.63
N ILE A 60 -5.87 16.21 0.53
CA ILE A 60 -6.74 17.39 0.54
C ILE A 60 -7.89 17.21 1.54
N VAL A 61 -8.47 16.00 1.55
CA VAL A 61 -9.56 15.67 2.49
C VAL A 61 -9.08 15.68 3.93
N LEU A 62 -7.87 15.19 4.23
CA LEU A 62 -7.25 15.28 5.55
C LEU A 62 -7.16 16.74 6.01
N LEU A 63 -6.63 17.63 5.18
CA LEU A 63 -6.53 19.06 5.50
C LEU A 63 -7.91 19.68 5.78
N TRP A 64 -8.92 19.29 5.00
CA TRP A 64 -10.28 19.75 5.18
C TRP A 64 -10.91 19.27 6.50
N VAL A 65 -10.77 17.99 6.85
CA VAL A 65 -11.31 17.47 8.11
C VAL A 65 -10.55 17.99 9.34
N VAL A 66 -9.26 18.28 9.20
CA VAL A 66 -8.45 18.99 10.22
C VAL A 66 -9.02 20.40 10.44
N TRP A 67 -9.29 21.14 9.38
CA TRP A 67 -9.89 22.47 9.48
C TRP A 67 -11.29 22.44 10.13
N GLN A 68 -12.05 21.38 9.89
CA GLN A 68 -13.37 21.17 10.51
C GLN A 68 -13.33 20.60 11.94
N GLY A 69 -12.15 20.24 12.47
CA GLY A 69 -12.02 19.62 13.80
C GLY A 69 -12.70 18.25 13.92
N LYS A 70 -12.69 17.44 12.86
CA LYS A 70 -13.34 16.12 12.83
C LYS A 70 -12.38 15.02 13.27
N ASP A 71 -12.15 14.92 14.58
CA ASP A 71 -11.15 14.03 15.20
C ASP A 71 -11.17 12.58 14.67
N ARG A 72 -12.36 12.00 14.46
CA ARG A 72 -12.49 10.63 13.91
C ARG A 72 -11.92 10.50 12.50
N ALA A 73 -12.27 11.42 11.62
CA ALA A 73 -11.77 11.42 10.25
C ALA A 73 -10.28 11.73 10.20
N ILE A 74 -9.81 12.63 11.09
CA ILE A 74 -8.38 12.95 11.23
C ILE A 74 -7.59 11.68 11.61
N VAL A 75 -8.01 10.94 12.64
CA VAL A 75 -7.30 9.72 13.07
C VAL A 75 -7.26 8.69 11.94
N VAL A 76 -8.38 8.42 11.27
CA VAL A 76 -8.42 7.44 10.17
C VAL A 76 -7.51 7.84 9.01
N LEU A 77 -7.60 9.08 8.52
CA LEU A 77 -6.79 9.54 7.39
C LEU A 77 -5.32 9.74 7.75
N ALA A 78 -5.01 10.17 8.97
CA ALA A 78 -3.63 10.27 9.43
C ALA A 78 -2.98 8.88 9.55
N SER A 79 -3.66 7.90 10.15
CA SER A 79 -3.19 6.50 10.19
C SER A 79 -2.95 5.94 8.79
N TYR A 80 -3.85 6.22 7.86
CA TYR A 80 -3.68 5.86 6.45
C TYR A 80 -2.39 6.43 5.84
N PHE A 81 -2.12 7.73 6.03
CA PHE A 81 -0.90 8.37 5.51
C PHE A 81 0.37 7.89 6.20
N VAL A 82 0.33 7.63 7.50
CA VAL A 82 1.45 7.04 8.25
C VAL A 82 1.81 5.68 7.65
N MET A 83 0.81 4.82 7.41
CA MET A 83 1.03 3.50 6.82
C MET A 83 1.51 3.57 5.36
N LEU A 84 1.00 4.52 4.57
CA LEU A 84 1.49 4.79 3.21
C LEU A 84 2.95 5.24 3.22
N ALA A 85 3.32 6.16 4.12
CA ALA A 85 4.70 6.61 4.27
C ALA A 85 5.64 5.47 4.70
N LEU A 86 5.20 4.63 5.64
CA LEU A 86 5.96 3.45 6.07
C LEU A 86 6.15 2.43 4.95
N GLN A 87 5.16 2.22 4.08
CA GLN A 87 5.34 1.40 2.88
C GLN A 87 6.46 1.95 2.00
N ILE A 88 6.40 3.25 1.67
CA ILE A 88 7.38 3.91 0.80
C ILE A 88 8.79 3.83 1.41
N LEU A 89 8.91 4.03 2.72
CA LEU A 89 10.18 3.89 3.43
C LEU A 89 10.71 2.45 3.39
N SER A 90 9.85 1.45 3.59
CA SER A 90 10.23 0.04 3.47
C SER A 90 10.67 -0.33 2.04
N GLU A 91 9.99 0.19 1.02
CA GLU A 91 10.39 0.02 -0.39
C GLU A 91 11.75 0.66 -0.66
N ILE A 92 11.96 1.91 -0.24
CA ILE A 92 13.25 2.59 -0.41
C ILE A 92 14.36 1.86 0.33
N ALA A 93 14.12 1.44 1.57
CA ALA A 93 15.11 0.74 2.38
C ALA A 93 15.50 -0.59 1.74
N THR A 94 14.52 -1.42 1.37
CA THR A 94 14.78 -2.73 0.76
C THR A 94 15.41 -2.61 -0.62
N LEU A 95 14.96 -1.66 -1.45
CA LEU A 95 15.45 -1.47 -2.83
C LEU A 95 16.81 -0.77 -2.87
N ARG A 96 16.92 0.43 -2.27
CA ARG A 96 18.07 1.33 -2.47
C ARG A 96 19.15 1.19 -1.41
N TRP A 97 18.79 0.85 -0.19
CA TRP A 97 19.77 0.73 0.89
C TRP A 97 20.30 -0.71 0.98
N PHE A 98 19.41 -1.68 1.03
CA PHE A 98 19.77 -3.09 1.16
C PHE A 98 19.93 -3.84 -0.17
N HIS A 99 19.54 -3.23 -1.30
CA HIS A 99 19.60 -3.85 -2.63
C HIS A 99 18.97 -5.26 -2.69
N SER A 100 17.93 -5.47 -1.89
CA SER A 100 17.30 -6.77 -1.68
C SER A 100 16.10 -6.96 -2.59
N VAL A 101 15.99 -8.13 -3.22
CA VAL A 101 14.83 -8.56 -4.05
C VAL A 101 13.51 -8.48 -3.27
N VAL A 102 13.59 -8.50 -1.94
CA VAL A 102 12.44 -8.43 -1.03
C VAL A 102 11.62 -7.14 -1.17
N TRP A 103 12.18 -6.09 -1.79
CA TRP A 103 11.42 -4.88 -2.12
C TRP A 103 10.13 -5.18 -2.88
N VAL A 104 10.13 -6.21 -3.73
CA VAL A 104 8.94 -6.65 -4.47
C VAL A 104 7.83 -7.06 -3.51
N MET A 105 8.15 -7.67 -2.37
CA MET A 105 7.18 -8.17 -1.38
C MET A 105 6.49 -7.06 -0.58
N VAL A 106 7.09 -5.87 -0.50
CA VAL A 106 6.59 -4.76 0.32
C VAL A 106 5.15 -4.34 -0.05
N PRO A 107 4.83 -4.00 -1.32
CA PRO A 107 3.45 -3.68 -1.69
C PRO A 107 2.48 -4.83 -1.40
N TYR A 108 2.91 -6.09 -1.53
CA TYR A 108 2.04 -7.24 -1.26
C TYR A 108 1.70 -7.47 0.22
N LEU A 109 2.47 -6.88 1.13
CA LEU A 109 2.14 -6.87 2.56
C LEU A 109 1.29 -5.66 2.93
N TYR A 110 1.68 -4.48 2.45
CA TYR A 110 1.07 -3.22 2.87
C TYR A 110 -0.26 -2.93 2.17
N LEU A 111 -0.48 -3.34 0.92
CA LEU A 111 -1.74 -3.12 0.21
C LEU A 111 -2.93 -3.87 0.84
N PRO A 112 -2.84 -5.19 1.13
CA PRO A 112 -3.93 -5.89 1.81
C PRO A 112 -4.26 -5.28 3.17
N TYR A 113 -3.22 -4.91 3.94
CA TYR A 113 -3.42 -4.24 5.22
C TYR A 113 -4.06 -2.86 5.06
N ARG A 114 -3.66 -2.07 4.06
CA ARG A 114 -4.29 -0.78 3.76
C ARG A 114 -5.77 -0.95 3.43
N ILE A 115 -6.14 -1.95 2.65
CA ILE A 115 -7.54 -2.24 2.32
C ILE A 115 -8.32 -2.56 3.61
N TRP A 116 -7.75 -3.37 4.49
CA TRP A 116 -8.32 -3.66 5.81
C TRP A 116 -8.47 -2.39 6.67
N GLN A 117 -7.42 -1.58 6.77
CA GLN A 117 -7.39 -0.33 7.53
C GLN A 117 -8.47 0.65 7.04
N LEU A 118 -8.67 0.77 5.72
CA LEU A 118 -9.72 1.60 5.12
C LEU A 118 -11.12 1.06 5.43
N TYR A 119 -11.30 -0.26 5.38
CA TYR A 119 -12.56 -0.92 5.76
C TYR A 119 -12.91 -0.64 7.21
N GLU A 120 -11.96 -0.82 8.14
CA GLU A 120 -12.15 -0.45 9.54
C GLU A 120 -12.45 1.04 9.72
N GLY A 121 -11.77 1.89 8.95
CA GLY A 121 -12.03 3.33 8.90
C GLY A 121 -13.50 3.67 8.63
N ILE A 122 -14.17 2.92 7.75
CA ILE A 122 -15.61 3.09 7.49
C ILE A 122 -16.44 2.83 8.75
N PHE A 123 -16.17 1.75 9.49
CA PHE A 123 -16.89 1.46 10.75
C PHE A 123 -16.59 2.47 11.85
N ILE A 124 -15.37 3.01 11.89
CA ILE A 124 -15.01 4.06 12.84
C ILE A 124 -15.82 5.34 12.59
N LEU A 125 -16.11 5.64 11.32
CA LEU A 125 -16.85 6.82 10.90
C LEU A 125 -18.37 6.61 10.87
N ALA A 126 -18.85 5.36 10.80
CA ALA A 126 -20.26 5.00 10.67
C ALA A 126 -21.21 5.69 11.67
N PRO A 127 -20.85 5.93 12.95
CA PRO A 127 -21.76 6.58 13.89
C PRO A 127 -22.00 8.07 13.63
N ASP A 128 -21.21 8.75 12.78
CA ASP A 128 -21.40 10.18 12.46
C ASP A 128 -21.90 10.34 11.01
N THR A 129 -23.20 10.65 10.86
CA THR A 129 -23.83 10.85 9.55
C THR A 129 -23.24 12.03 8.78
N ASN A 130 -22.58 12.99 9.44
CA ASN A 130 -21.91 14.10 8.77
C ASN A 130 -20.60 13.68 8.07
N LEU A 131 -20.10 12.46 8.33
CA LEU A 131 -18.88 11.91 7.76
C LEU A 131 -19.13 10.85 6.68
N VAL A 132 -20.38 10.68 6.24
CA VAL A 132 -20.75 9.74 5.16
C VAL A 132 -19.96 10.02 3.87
N TRP A 133 -19.67 11.28 3.56
CA TRP A 133 -18.84 11.62 2.40
C TRP A 133 -17.39 11.15 2.55
N VAL A 134 -16.83 11.14 3.78
CA VAL A 134 -15.51 10.55 4.06
C VAL A 134 -15.58 9.04 3.94
N GLN A 135 -16.66 8.40 4.43
CA GLN A 135 -16.85 6.95 4.24
C GLN A 135 -16.90 6.57 2.76
N ASN A 136 -17.59 7.35 1.92
CA ASN A 136 -17.62 7.13 0.48
C ASN A 136 -16.23 7.28 -0.16
N LEU A 137 -15.42 8.25 0.30
CA LEU A 137 -14.02 8.35 -0.11
C LEU A 137 -13.25 7.08 0.24
N LEU A 138 -13.35 6.59 1.49
CA LEU A 138 -12.66 5.35 1.90
C LEU A 138 -13.10 4.15 1.06
N LEU A 139 -14.38 4.07 0.67
CA LEU A 139 -14.87 3.03 -0.22
C LEU A 139 -14.24 3.11 -1.62
N VAL A 140 -14.14 4.32 -2.19
CA VAL A 140 -13.44 4.55 -3.47
C VAL A 140 -11.97 4.17 -3.35
N GLU A 141 -11.32 4.51 -2.25
CA GLU A 141 -9.94 4.11 -1.96
C GLU A 141 -9.80 2.59 -1.91
N ILE A 142 -10.69 1.87 -1.22
CA ILE A 142 -10.68 0.40 -1.18
C ILE A 142 -10.73 -0.17 -2.60
N VAL A 143 -11.61 0.34 -3.46
CA VAL A 143 -11.70 -0.10 -4.86
C VAL A 143 -10.41 0.20 -5.61
N LEU A 144 -9.88 1.42 -5.48
CA LEU A 144 -8.65 1.84 -6.14
C LEU A 144 -7.46 0.96 -5.75
N TRP A 145 -7.26 0.74 -4.46
CA TRP A 145 -6.16 -0.08 -3.94
C TRP A 145 -6.34 -1.56 -4.26
N THR A 146 -7.58 -2.06 -4.30
CA THR A 146 -7.85 -3.44 -4.72
C THR A 146 -7.51 -3.64 -6.20
N LEU A 147 -7.89 -2.69 -7.07
CA LEU A 147 -7.51 -2.73 -8.48
C LEU A 147 -6.00 -2.63 -8.66
N ASN A 148 -5.34 -1.75 -7.91
CA ASN A 148 -3.89 -1.64 -7.94
C ASN A 148 -3.21 -2.95 -7.50
N TYR A 149 -3.68 -3.54 -6.40
CA TYR A 149 -3.17 -4.80 -5.89
C TYR A 149 -3.35 -5.97 -6.88
N ALA A 150 -4.50 -6.05 -7.55
CA ALA A 150 -4.75 -7.05 -8.58
C ALA A 150 -3.80 -6.89 -9.79
N LEU A 151 -3.51 -5.64 -10.18
CA LEU A 151 -2.54 -5.35 -11.22
C LEU A 151 -1.11 -5.73 -10.79
N ASP A 152 -0.70 -5.41 -9.56
CA ASP A 152 0.60 -5.81 -9.03
C ASP A 152 0.74 -7.34 -9.03
N LEU A 153 -0.28 -8.07 -8.54
CA LEU A 153 -0.29 -9.54 -8.58
C LEU A 153 -0.17 -10.11 -9.99
N SER A 154 -0.84 -9.50 -10.97
CA SER A 154 -0.75 -9.92 -12.37
C SER A 154 0.65 -9.75 -12.97
N GLN A 155 1.49 -8.90 -12.37
CA GLN A 155 2.84 -8.63 -12.81
C GLN A 155 3.89 -9.54 -12.15
N LEU A 156 3.55 -10.24 -11.05
CA LEU A 156 4.46 -11.17 -10.38
C LEU A 156 5.13 -12.19 -11.33
N PRO A 157 4.43 -12.84 -12.28
CA PRO A 157 5.07 -13.78 -13.20
C PRO A 157 6.17 -13.14 -14.06
N ARG A 158 5.97 -11.89 -14.49
CA ARG A 158 6.97 -11.14 -15.26
C ARG A 158 8.15 -10.72 -14.39
N LEU A 159 7.89 -10.30 -13.16
CA LEU A 159 8.92 -9.92 -12.18
C LEU A 159 9.80 -11.11 -11.77
N LEU A 160 9.21 -12.30 -11.63
CA LEU A 160 9.92 -13.53 -11.26
C LEU A 160 10.51 -14.28 -12.47
N ARG A 161 10.32 -13.78 -13.70
CA ARG A 161 10.68 -14.47 -14.94
C ARG A 161 10.16 -15.91 -14.98
N TRP A 162 8.90 -16.12 -14.62
CA TRP A 162 8.20 -17.39 -14.81
C TRP A 162 7.89 -17.70 -16.28
N GLU A 163 8.48 -16.95 -17.21
CA GLU A 163 8.53 -17.33 -18.61
C GLU A 163 9.14 -18.73 -18.68
N VAL A 164 8.28 -19.73 -18.94
CA VAL A 164 8.72 -21.04 -19.37
C VAL A 164 9.55 -20.78 -20.61
N ALA A 165 10.82 -21.20 -20.60
CA ALA A 165 11.65 -21.14 -21.80
C ALA A 165 10.87 -21.83 -22.92
N ALA A 166 10.36 -21.05 -23.87
CA ALA A 166 9.69 -21.54 -25.05
C ALA A 166 10.75 -21.97 -26.07
N ASP A 167 11.68 -22.82 -25.64
CA ASP A 167 12.81 -23.32 -26.44
C ASP A 167 13.02 -24.81 -26.14
N GLU A 168 11.97 -25.62 -26.19
CA GLU A 168 12.05 -27.07 -26.41
C GLU A 168 10.79 -27.56 -27.17
N ILE A 169 10.61 -27.13 -28.42
CA ILE A 169 9.89 -27.90 -29.46
C ILE A 169 10.64 -27.76 -30.78
#